data_AF-A0A6C0K896-F1
#
_entry.id   AF-A0A6C0K896-F1
#
_cell.length_a   1.000
_cell.length_b   1.000
_cell.length_c   1.000
_cell.angle_alpha   90.00
_cell.angle_beta   90.00
_cell.angle_gamma   90.00
#
_symmetry.space_group_name_H-M   'P 1'
#
loop_
_entity.id
_entity.type
_entity.pdbx_description
1 polymer ?
#
loop_
_entity_poly.entity_id
_entity_poly.type
_entity_poly.pdbx_seq_one_letter_code
_entity_poly.pdbx_strand_id
1 'polypeptide(L)'
;MIDYKKGICEDMKLFIFEWIIKHPAEGKGIKYVRNLNKEELIKACLFIEGKITKEVLMTEVIIPKQEYFRKSAQRRALKKKGYASDDNDAEDAEDAEADEAEEAEEEDEE
;
A
#
# COMPACT_ATOMS: atom_id res chain seq x y z
N MET A 1 3.85 21.72 -1.54
CA MET A 1 3.49 20.39 -2.08
C MET A 1 3.82 19.38 -1.00
N ILE A 2 2.91 18.46 -0.64
CA ILE A 2 3.15 17.48 0.43
C ILE A 2 4.22 16.50 -0.02
N ASP A 3 5.26 16.29 0.81
CA ASP A 3 6.26 15.26 0.58
C ASP A 3 5.78 13.94 1.19
N TYR A 4 5.11 13.14 0.37
CA TYR A 4 4.60 11.83 0.78
C TYR A 4 5.72 10.83 1.15
N LYS A 5 7.00 11.09 0.86
CA LYS A 5 8.07 10.21 1.34
C LYS A 5 8.25 10.29 2.85
N LYS A 6 8.00 11.45 3.43
CA LYS A 6 8.08 11.72 4.87
C LYS A 6 6.75 11.55 5.59
N GLY A 7 5.65 11.42 4.85
CA GLY A 7 4.31 11.24 5.42
C GLY A 7 4.12 9.88 6.09
N ILE A 8 3.25 9.86 7.10
CA ILE A 8 2.80 8.65 7.79
C ILE A 8 1.85 7.86 6.87
N CYS A 9 2.01 6.54 6.83
CA CYS A 9 1.20 5.67 5.97
C CYS A 9 -0.30 5.76 6.28
N GLU A 10 -0.67 5.84 7.56
CA GLU A 10 -2.05 5.95 8.04
C GLU A 10 -2.73 7.20 7.50
N ASP A 11 -2.04 8.36 7.50
CA ASP A 11 -2.58 9.60 6.94
C ASP A 11 -2.82 9.48 5.44
N MET A 12 -1.90 8.84 4.70
CA MET A 12 -2.10 8.57 3.27
C MET A 12 -3.29 7.64 3.02
N LYS A 13 -3.43 6.58 3.83
CA LYS A 13 -4.58 5.67 3.75
C LYS A 13 -5.88 6.44 3.97
N LEU A 14 -5.94 7.29 5.01
CA LEU A 14 -7.11 8.11 5.32
C LEU A 14 -7.44 9.07 4.18
N PHE A 15 -6.44 9.77 3.65
CA PHE A 15 -6.60 10.66 2.49
C PHE A 15 -7.16 9.93 1.27
N ILE A 16 -6.61 8.76 0.94
CA ILE A 16 -7.09 7.94 -0.17
C ILE A 16 -8.53 7.48 0.08
N PHE A 17 -8.87 7.05 1.29
CA PHE A 17 -10.23 6.65 1.65
C PHE A 17 -11.22 7.81 1.51
N GLU A 18 -10.87 8.98 2.02
CA GLU A 18 -11.70 10.18 1.91
C GLU A 18 -11.96 10.52 0.43
N TRP A 19 -10.92 10.43 -0.40
CA TRP A 19 -11.05 10.67 -1.83
C TRP A 19 -11.95 9.64 -2.52
N ILE A 20 -11.81 8.34 -2.22
CA ILE A 20 -12.65 7.27 -2.77
C ILE A 20 -14.13 7.49 -2.41
N ILE A 21 -14.42 7.93 -1.19
CA ILE A 21 -15.79 8.25 -0.75
C ILE A 21 -16.37 9.38 -1.61
N LYS A 22 -15.57 10.40 -1.94
CA LYS A 22 -15.98 11.51 -2.80
C LYS A 22 -16.05 11.13 -4.29
N HIS A 23 -15.24 10.16 -4.74
CA HIS A 23 -15.11 9.75 -6.15
C HIS A 23 -15.30 8.23 -6.33
N PRO A 24 -16.50 7.69 -6.05
CA PRO A 24 -16.71 6.23 -5.99
C PRO A 24 -16.53 5.52 -7.34
N ALA A 25 -16.75 6.20 -8.47
CA ALA A 25 -16.57 5.63 -9.79
C ALA A 25 -15.10 5.34 -10.11
N GLU A 26 -14.21 6.23 -9.70
CA GLU A 26 -12.77 6.12 -9.93
C GLU A 26 -12.10 5.29 -8.84
N GLY A 27 -12.53 5.47 -7.59
CA GLY A 27 -12.06 4.74 -6.43
C GLY A 27 -12.40 3.24 -6.42
N LYS A 28 -13.35 2.79 -7.24
CA LYS A 28 -13.69 1.35 -7.41
C LYS A 28 -12.49 0.47 -7.77
N GLY A 29 -11.48 1.03 -8.44
CA GLY A 29 -10.24 0.33 -8.78
C GLY A 29 -9.32 0.08 -7.58
N ILE A 30 -9.42 0.91 -6.54
CA ILE A 30 -8.51 0.95 -5.39
C ILE A 30 -9.15 0.23 -4.20
N LYS A 31 -9.36 -1.08 -4.31
CA LYS A 31 -9.99 -1.89 -3.24
C LYS A 31 -9.06 -2.26 -2.08
N TYR A 32 -7.75 -2.21 -2.30
CA TYR A 32 -6.75 -2.81 -1.41
C TYR A 32 -5.92 -1.76 -0.69
N VAL A 33 -6.45 -0.55 -0.43
CA VAL A 33 -5.72 0.57 0.20
C VAL A 33 -5.00 0.14 1.49
N ARG A 34 -5.66 -0.68 2.32
CA ARG A 34 -5.07 -1.20 3.58
C ARG A 34 -3.84 -2.08 3.37
N ASN A 35 -3.71 -2.68 2.19
CA ASN A 35 -2.65 -3.61 1.85
C ASN A 35 -1.61 -2.99 0.89
N LEU A 36 -1.70 -1.69 0.64
CA LEU A 36 -0.67 -0.97 -0.10
C LEU A 36 0.50 -0.68 0.83
N ASN A 37 1.72 -0.90 0.32
CA ASN A 37 2.94 -0.45 0.98
C ASN A 37 3.12 1.06 0.79
N LYS A 38 4.14 1.63 1.43
CA LYS A 38 4.40 3.09 1.38
C LYS A 38 4.54 3.63 -0.03
N GLU A 39 5.28 2.94 -0.91
CA GLU A 39 5.47 3.39 -2.30
C GLU A 39 4.17 3.36 -3.11
N GLU A 40 3.35 2.32 -2.91
CA GLU A 40 2.04 2.18 -3.55
C GLU A 40 1.05 3.23 -3.05
N LEU A 41 1.09 3.56 -1.75
CA LEU A 41 0.32 4.66 -1.17
C LEU A 41 0.73 6.01 -1.77
N ILE A 42 2.04 6.27 -1.90
CA ILE A 42 2.54 7.48 -2.55
C ILE A 42 2.02 7.58 -3.98
N LYS A 43 2.09 6.50 -4.78
CA LYS A 43 1.56 6.49 -6.15
C LYS A 43 0.06 6.76 -6.18
N ALA A 44 -0.72 6.18 -5.27
CA ALA A 44 -2.15 6.46 -5.16
C ALA A 44 -2.42 7.94 -4.82
N CYS A 45 -1.67 8.54 -3.90
CA CYS A 45 -1.76 9.98 -3.59
C CYS A 45 -1.40 10.84 -4.81
N LEU A 46 -0.34 10.50 -5.54
CA LEU A 46 0.07 11.21 -6.76
C LEU A 46 -0.99 11.14 -7.87
N PHE A 47 -1.71 10.01 -7.97
CA PHE A 47 -2.83 9.87 -8.91
C PHE A 47 -3.99 10.78 -8.52
N ILE A 48 -4.35 10.81 -7.24
CA ILE A 48 -5.42 11.68 -6.72
C ILE A 48 -5.11 13.15 -6.98
N GLU A 49 -3.84 13.54 -6.86
CA GLU A 49 -3.38 14.90 -7.18
C GLU A 49 -3.24 15.17 -8.69
N GLY A 50 -3.52 14.19 -9.56
CA GLY A 50 -3.44 14.33 -11.02
C GLY A 50 -2.03 14.35 -11.59
N LYS A 51 -1.01 13.92 -10.81
CA LYS A 51 0.40 13.93 -11.23
C LYS A 51 0.81 12.70 -12.01
N ILE A 52 0.11 11.59 -11.80
CA ILE A 52 0.27 10.37 -12.60
C ILE A 52 -1.06 9.99 -13.23
N THR A 53 -1.00 9.32 -14.39
CA THR A 53 -2.23 8.89 -15.08
C THR A 53 -2.83 7.66 -14.40
N LYS A 54 -4.11 7.43 -14.69
CA LYS A 54 -4.82 6.23 -14.26
C LYS A 54 -4.13 4.96 -14.77
N GLU A 55 -3.56 4.96 -15.98
CA GLU A 55 -2.87 3.79 -16.51
C GLU A 55 -1.64 3.42 -15.68
N VAL A 56 -0.87 4.42 -15.24
CA VAL A 56 0.30 4.22 -14.38
C VAL A 56 -0.14 3.60 -13.05
N LEU A 57 -1.15 4.17 -12.39
CA LEU A 57 -1.68 3.61 -11.14
C LEU A 57 -2.17 2.16 -11.31
N MET A 58 -2.89 1.89 -12.41
CA MET A 58 -3.44 0.57 -12.69
C MET A 58 -2.34 -0.46 -12.91
N THR A 59 -1.33 -0.12 -13.71
CA THR A 59 -0.26 -1.05 -14.11
C THR A 59 0.73 -1.30 -12.96
N GLU A 60 1.08 -0.27 -12.20
CA GLU A 60 2.12 -0.36 -11.19
C GLU A 60 1.62 -0.75 -9.80
N VAL A 61 0.33 -0.54 -9.50
CA VAL A 61 -0.21 -0.79 -8.14
C VAL A 61 -1.38 -1.77 -8.18
N ILE A 62 -2.41 -1.48 -8.97
CA ILE A 62 -3.69 -2.21 -8.88
C ILE A 62 -3.58 -3.63 -9.45
N ILE A 63 -3.04 -3.80 -10.66
CA ILE A 63 -2.92 -5.10 -11.32
C ILE A 63 -2.00 -6.05 -10.53
N PRO A 64 -0.78 -5.64 -10.12
CA PRO A 64 0.10 -6.49 -9.31
C PRO A 64 -0.56 -6.96 -8.01
N LYS A 65 -1.26 -6.06 -7.29
CA LYS A 65 -1.97 -6.43 -6.05
C LYS A 65 -3.13 -7.39 -6.31
N GLN A 66 -3.91 -7.16 -7.37
CA GLN A 66 -4.98 -8.08 -7.74
C GLN A 66 -4.45 -9.49 -8.01
N GLU A 67 -3.33 -9.60 -8.74
CA GLU A 67 -2.71 -10.88 -9.03
C GLU A 67 -2.16 -11.56 -7.77
N TYR A 68 -1.50 -10.81 -6.88
CA TYR A 68 -1.02 -11.30 -5.59
C TYR A 68 -2.16 -11.90 -4.75
N PHE A 69 -3.27 -11.17 -4.59
CA PHE A 69 -4.41 -11.66 -3.82
C PHE A 69 -5.11 -12.84 -4.49
N ARG A 70 -5.18 -12.88 -5.82
CA ARG A 70 -5.71 -14.03 -6.56
C ARG A 70 -4.87 -15.28 -6.33
N LYS A 71 -3.54 -15.20 -6.44
CA LYS A 71 -2.62 -16.32 -6.18
C LYS A 71 -2.69 -16.76 -4.72
N SER A 72 -2.75 -15.82 -3.77
CA SER A 72 -2.91 -16.11 -2.34
C SER A 72 -4.22 -16.84 -2.03
N ALA A 73 -5.33 -16.44 -2.65
CA ALA A 73 -6.62 -17.12 -2.51
C ALA A 73 -6.59 -18.55 -3.09
N GLN A 74 -5.96 -18.75 -4.25
CA GLN A 74 -5.79 -20.07 -4.87
C GLN A 74 -4.97 -21.01 -3.97
N ARG A 75 -3.85 -20.52 -3.41
CA ARG A 75 -3.02 -21.28 -2.46
C ARG A 75 -3.82 -21.71 -1.23
N ARG A 76 -4.61 -20.81 -0.63
CA ARG A 76 -5.50 -21.14 0.50
C ARG A 76 -6.56 -22.18 0.15
N ALA A 77 -7.14 -22.11 -1.05
CA ALA A 77 -8.14 -23.08 -1.51
C ALA A 77 -7.54 -24.49 -1.73
N LEU A 78 -6.30 -24.57 -2.23
CA LEU A 78 -5.58 -25.83 -2.43
C LEU A 78 -5.22 -26.49 -1.08
N LYS A 79 -4.71 -25.71 -0.11
CA LYS A 79 -4.44 -26.18 1.26
C LYS A 79 -5.69 -26.78 1.91
N LYS A 80 -6.87 -26.15 1.74
CA LYS A 80 -8.14 -26.63 2.30
C LYS A 80 -8.64 -27.94 1.66
N LYS A 81 -8.22 -28.26 0.43
CA LYS A 81 -8.57 -29.49 -0.29
C LYS A 81 -7.64 -30.68 0.00
N GLY A 82 -6.68 -30.53 0.92
CA GLY A 82 -5.77 -31.60 1.32
C GLY A 82 -4.63 -31.89 0.32
N TYR A 83 -4.49 -31.07 -0.72
CA TYR A 83 -3.32 -31.09 -1.61
C TYR A 83 -2.24 -30.18 -1.01
N ALA A 84 -1.50 -30.70 -0.03
CA ALA A 84 -0.27 -30.06 0.44
C ALA A 84 0.83 -30.32 -0.59
N SER A 85 1.06 -29.38 -1.51
CA SER A 85 2.37 -29.30 -2.17
C SER A 85 3.28 -28.62 -1.16
N ASP A 86 4.22 -29.41 -0.65
CA ASP A 86 5.31 -29.01 0.23
C ASP A 86 6.34 -28.26 -0.62
N ASP A 87 6.05 -27.00 -0.95
CA ASP A 87 7.04 -26.08 -1.50
C ASP A 87 7.26 -25.01 -0.44
N ASN A 88 8.29 -25.25 0.37
CA ASN A 88 8.99 -24.26 1.17
C ASN A 88 9.31 -23.05 0.29
N ASP A 89 8.60 -21.96 0.50
CA ASP A 89 9.07 -20.62 0.13
C ASP A 89 8.56 -19.66 1.20
N ALA A 90 9.29 -19.68 2.32
CA ALA A 90 9.16 -18.73 3.41
C ALA A 90 9.82 -17.41 2.97
N GLU A 91 9.13 -16.66 2.12
CA GLU A 91 9.34 -15.21 2.02
C GLU A 91 8.60 -14.59 3.21
N ASP A 92 9.26 -14.71 4.36
CA ASP A 92 8.97 -13.97 5.57
C ASP A 92 9.21 -12.49 5.25
N ALA A 93 8.13 -11.77 4.94
CA ALA A 93 8.17 -10.32 4.91
C ALA A 93 8.21 -9.88 6.37
N GLU A 94 9.42 -9.94 6.94
CA GLU A 94 9.79 -9.30 8.20
C GLU A 94 9.36 -7.84 8.13
N ASP A 95 8.21 -7.59 8.74
CA ASP A 95 7.67 -6.29 9.07
C ASP A 95 8.55 -5.70 10.17
N ALA A 96 9.72 -5.20 9.77
CA ALA A 96 10.59 -4.42 10.64
C ALA A 96 10.08 -2.98 10.69
N GLU A 97 8.99 -2.76 11.41
CA GLU A 97 8.65 -1.44 11.95
C GLU A 97 9.70 -1.11 13.03
N ALA A 98 10.84 -0.57 12.60
CA ALA A 98 11.78 0.10 13.49
C ALA A 98 11.23 1.50 13.82
N ASP A 99 10.37 1.50 14.83
CA ASP A 99 9.90 2.67 15.56
C ASP A 99 11.07 3.20 16.41
N GLU A 100 11.77 4.21 15.92
CA GLU A 100 12.65 5.05 16.73
C GLU A 100 12.01 6.45 16.77
N ALA A 101 11.27 6.67 17.85
CA ALA A 101 10.70 7.93 18.24
C ALA A 101 11.67 8.72 19.15
N GLU A 102 11.75 10.02 18.86
CA GLU A 102 12.23 11.16 19.68
C GLU A 102 13.74 11.20 19.99
N GLU A 103 14.43 12.34 19.85
CA GLU A 103 14.20 13.62 20.51
C GLU A 103 14.75 14.79 19.68
N ALA A 104 14.09 15.94 19.80
CA ALA A 104 14.59 17.24 19.35
C ALA A 104 15.14 17.97 20.58
N GLU A 105 16.33 18.56 20.49
CA GLU A 105 16.60 19.82 21.23
C GLU A 105 17.44 20.76 20.37
N GLU A 106 17.03 22.02 20.43
CA GLU A 106 17.44 23.16 19.62
C GLU A 106 18.85 23.64 19.98
N GLU A 107 19.65 24.00 18.97
CA GLU A 107 20.83 24.85 19.14
C GLU A 107 20.35 26.28 19.40
N ASP A 108 20.60 26.81 20.60
CA ASP A 108 20.53 28.25 20.87
C ASP A 108 21.95 28.81 20.90
N GLU A 109 22.32 29.52 19.82
CA GLU A 109 23.51 30.37 19.73
C GLU A 109 23.13 31.81 20.13
N GLU A 110 23.61 32.26 21.30
CA GLU A 110 24.08 33.61 21.73
C GLU A 110 23.67 34.00 23.16
#